data_AF-A0A409VU55-F1
#
_entry.id   AF-A0A409VU55-F1
#
_cell.length_a   1.000
_cell.length_b   1.000
_cell.length_c   1.000
_cell.angle_alpha   90.00
_cell.angle_beta   90.00
_cell.angle_gamma   90.00
#
_symmetry.space_group_name_H-M   'P 1'
#
loop_
_entity.id
_entity.type
_entity.pdbx_description
1 polymer ?
#
loop_
_entity_poly.entity_id
_entity_poly.type
_entity_poly.pdbx_seq_one_letter_code
_entity_poly.pdbx_strand_id
1 'polypeptide(L)' 'MDALSSEWRPDVHYRPGDRVAFKLGDSMGAAAFECLVDHYSTPANQPTAGGSKYWKYYPRGFPRRPSNYGQS' A
#
# COMPACT_ATOMS: atom_id res chain seq x y z
N MET A 1 -13.52 10.50 5.42
CA MET A 1 -12.88 9.78 4.31
C MET A 1 -12.00 8.72 4.91
N ASP A 2 -12.48 7.48 4.94
CA ASP A 2 -11.77 6.35 5.54
C ASP A 2 -10.52 6.03 4.73
N ALA A 3 -9.38 6.21 5.38
CA ALA A 3 -8.03 6.19 4.83
C ALA A 3 -7.50 4.78 4.53
N LEU A 4 -8.35 3.94 3.92
CA LEU A 4 -7.92 2.73 3.24
C LEU A 4 -8.03 2.97 1.73
N SER A 5 -6.94 3.52 1.21
CA SER A 5 -6.20 2.89 0.12
C SER A 5 -7.03 2.47 -1.09
N SER A 6 -7.06 3.33 -2.12
CA SER A 6 -7.53 2.96 -3.46
C SER A 6 -6.85 1.66 -3.90
N GLU A 7 -7.59 0.79 -4.58
CA GLU A 7 -6.99 -0.37 -5.23
C GLU A 7 -5.84 0.09 -6.15
N TRP A 8 -4.75 -0.68 -6.19
CA TRP A 8 -3.65 -0.40 -7.10
C TRP A 8 -4.15 -0.43 -8.55
N ARG A 9 -3.70 0.53 -9.36
CA ARG A 9 -4.07 0.65 -10.76
C ARG A 9 -2.82 0.93 -11.63
N PRO A 10 -2.73 0.33 -12.83
CA PRO A 10 -1.73 0.73 -13.80
C PRO A 10 -2.00 2.16 -14.31
N ASP A 11 -0.96 2.81 -14.84
CA ASP A 11 -0.97 4.15 -15.44
C ASP A 11 -1.37 5.29 -14.47
N VAL A 12 -1.33 5.02 -13.17
CA VAL A 12 -1.49 6.02 -12.12
C VAL A 12 -0.12 6.49 -11.64
N HIS A 13 0.01 7.81 -11.45
CA HIS A 13 1.18 8.42 -10.80
C HIS A 13 1.04 8.30 -9.29
N TYR A 14 1.88 7.48 -8.66
CA TYR A 14 1.94 7.34 -7.20
C TYR A 14 3.15 8.08 -6.64
N ARG A 15 2.96 8.66 -5.45
CA ARG A 15 3.96 9.41 -4.69
C ARG A 15 4.34 8.67 -3.40
N PRO A 16 5.55 8.89 -2.87
CA PRO A 16 5.95 8.30 -1.59
C PRO A 16 4.92 8.59 -0.48
N GLY A 17 4.51 7.54 0.23
CA GLY A 17 3.47 7.58 1.27
C GLY A 17 2.06 7.26 0.78
N ASP A 18 1.81 7.21 -0.53
CA ASP A 18 0.53 6.74 -1.07
C ASP A 18 0.28 5.29 -0.66
N ARG A 19 -0.98 4.98 -0.35
CA ARG A 19 -1.38 3.69 0.19
C ARG A 19 -2.37 3.03 -0.73
N VAL A 20 -2.14 1.77 -1.09
CA VAL A 20 -3.01 1.01 -1.98
C VAL A 20 -3.30 -0.39 -1.45
N ALA A 21 -4.42 -0.95 -1.88
CA ALA A 21 -4.71 -2.36 -1.71
C ALA A 21 -4.41 -3.12 -3.01
N PHE A 22 -3.78 -4.28 -2.93
CA PHE A 22 -3.52 -5.12 -4.11
C PHE A 22 -3.68 -6.60 -3.78
N LYS A 23 -4.39 -7.33 -4.65
CA LYS A 23 -4.61 -8.78 -4.50
C LYS A 23 -3.39 -9.54 -5.03
N LEU A 24 -2.79 -10.35 -4.16
CA LEU A 24 -1.64 -11.17 -4.50
C LEU A 24 -2.07 -12.57 -4.96
N GLY A 25 -2.08 -12.81 -6.26
CA GLY A 25 -2.47 -14.10 -6.85
C GLY A 25 -3.87 -14.56 -6.43
N ASP A 26 -4.01 -15.82 -6.07
CA ASP A 26 -5.28 -16.42 -5.62
C ASP A 26 -5.59 -16.22 -4.13
N SER A 27 -4.81 -15.40 -3.42
CA SER A 27 -5.04 -15.13 -2.00
C SER A 27 -6.45 -14.57 -1.76
N MET A 28 -7.14 -15.07 -0.72
CA MET A 28 -8.50 -14.63 -0.37
C MET A 28 -8.60 -13.18 0.14
N GLY A 29 -7.49 -12.45 0.28
CA GLY A 29 -7.46 -11.08 0.77
C GLY A 29 -6.55 -10.16 -0.03
N ALA A 30 -6.93 -8.88 -0.11
CA ALA A 30 -6.06 -7.83 -0.61
C ALA A 30 -5.05 -7.44 0.48
N ALA A 31 -3.80 -7.28 0.06
CA ALA A 31 -2.72 -6.79 0.91
C ALA A 31 -2.60 -5.26 0.82
N ALA A 32 -2.12 -4.64 1.89
CA ALA A 32 -1.86 -3.20 1.90
C ALA A 32 -0.40 -2.91 1.50
N PHE A 33 -0.20 -1.85 0.73
CA PHE A 33 1.10 -1.41 0.25
C PHE A 33 1.27 0.10 0.34
N GLU A 34 2.47 0.54 0.71
CA GLU A 34 2.85 1.96 0.70
C GLU A 34 3.87 2.21 -0.41
N CYS A 35 3.63 3.24 -1.20
CA CYS A 35 4.56 3.69 -2.22
C CYS A 35 5.80 4.30 -1.56
N LEU A 36 6.98 3.92 -2.03
CA LEU A 36 8.28 4.37 -1.51
C LEU A 36 8.95 5.43 -2.39
N VAL A 37 8.62 5.42 -3.69
CA VAL A 37 9.31 6.21 -4.71
C VAL A 37 8.27 6.76 -5.68
N ASP A 38 8.42 8.03 -6.08
CA ASP A 38 7.57 8.66 -7.09
C ASP A 38 7.70 7.95 -8.45
N HIS A 39 6.59 7.46 -9.01
CA HIS A 39 6.59 6.76 -10.29
C HIS A 39 5.20 6.62 -10.93
N TYR A 40 5.16 6.45 -12.25
CA TYR A 40 3.98 5.92 -12.94
C TYR A 40 3.94 4.40 -12.82
N SER A 41 2.80 3.87 -12.39
CA SER A 41 2.67 2.44 -12.17
C SER A 41 2.46 1.66 -13.46
N THR A 42 3.13 0.53 -13.55
CA THR A 42 3.11 -0.41 -14.67
C THR A 42 3.10 -1.84 -14.10
N PRO A 43 2.73 -2.87 -14.88
CA PRO A 43 2.80 -4.25 -14.42
C PRO A 43 4.21 -4.68 -13.95
N ALA A 44 5.27 -4.07 -14.49
CA ALA A 44 6.65 -4.38 -14.11
C ALA A 44 7.04 -3.83 -12.72
N ASN A 45 6.30 -2.85 -12.20
CA ASN A 45 6.55 -2.23 -10.89
C ASN A 45 5.36 -2.35 -9.94
N GLN A 46 4.40 -3.24 -10.23
CA GLN A 46 3.23 -3.47 -9.38
C GLN A 46 3.63 -3.97 -7.96
N PRO A 47 2.74 -3.86 -6.96
CA PRO A 47 2.99 -4.42 -5.65
C PRO A 47 3.17 -5.95 -5.68
N THR A 48 4.07 -6.48 -4.85
CA THR A 48 4.43 -7.90 -4.83
C THR A 48 4.46 -8.45 -3.41
N ALA A 49 4.24 -9.76 -3.28
CA ALA A 49 4.43 -10.46 -2.01
C ALA A 49 5.91 -10.35 -1.61
N GLY A 50 6.20 -9.64 -0.51
CA GLY A 50 7.57 -9.33 -0.08
C GLY A 50 8.00 -7.88 -0.33
N GLY A 51 7.19 -7.10 -1.04
CA GLY A 51 7.51 -5.71 -1.39
C GLY A 51 8.53 -5.61 -2.53
N SER A 52 8.88 -4.39 -2.88
CA SER A 52 9.84 -4.04 -3.91
C SER A 52 10.51 -2.71 -3.59
N LYS A 53 11.40 -2.24 -4.46
CA LYS A 53 11.96 -0.88 -4.37
C LYS A 53 10.89 0.23 -4.49
N TYR A 54 9.71 -0.09 -5.02
CA TYR A 54 8.59 0.85 -5.20
C TYR A 54 7.53 0.73 -4.10
N TRP A 55 7.36 -0.47 -3.53
CA TRP A 55 6.23 -0.78 -2.64
C TRP A 55 6.68 -1.47 -1.36
N LYS A 56 6.31 -0.92 -0.21
CA LYS A 56 6.45 -1.56 1.09
C LYS A 56 5.21 -2.38 1.41
N TYR A 57 5.40 -3.66 1.71
CA TYR A 57 4.34 -4.63 1.97
C TYR A 57 3.88 -4.63 3.43
N TYR A 58 2.56 -4.56 3.63
CA TYR A 58 1.90 -4.65 4.93
C TYR A 58 0.88 -5.82 4.95
N PRO A 59 1.33 -7.05 5.27
CA PRO A 59 0.48 -8.26 5.25
C PRO A 59 -0.73 -8.19 6.19
N ARG A 60 -0.64 -7.41 7.27
CA ARG A 60 -1.69 -7.26 8.29
C ARG A 60 -2.41 -5.90 8.21
N GLY A 61 -2.29 -5.20 7.09
CA GLY A 61 -2.73 -3.81 6.96
C GLY A 61 -1.74 -2.83 7.59
N PHE A 62 -2.00 -1.53 7.40
CA PHE A 62 -1.16 -0.48 7.97
C PHE A 62 -1.20 -0.53 9.50
N PRO A 63 -0.07 -0.25 10.17
CA PRO A 63 -0.09 -0.08 11.61
C PRO A 63 -1.13 0.99 11.95
N ARG A 64 -2.13 0.62 12.75
CA ARG A 64 -3.00 1.61 13.38
C ARG A 64 -2.09 2.54 14.15
N ARG A 65 -2.20 3.86 13.93
CA ARG A 65 -1.50 4.83 14.79
C ARG A 65 -1.77 4.38 16.23
N PRO A 66 -0.76 4.26 17.11
CA PRO A 66 -1.04 4.03 18.51
C PRO A 66 -2.02 5.13 18.91
N SER A 67 -3.22 4.71 19.33
CA SER A 67 -4.15 5.61 19.97
C SER A 67 -3.43 6.11 21.21
N ASN A 68 -2.85 7.30 21.14
CA ASN A 68 -2.50 8.07 22.34
C ASN A 68 -3.83 8.42 23.03
N TYR A 69 -4.39 7.45 23.73
CA TYR A 69 -5.24 7.72 24.87
C TYR A 69 -4.28 8.08 26.02
N GLY A 70 -4.05 9.38 26.21
CA GLY A 70 -3.26 9.87 27.33
C GLY A 70 -2.68 11.27 27.14
N GLN A 71 -3.42 12.27 27.63
CA GLN A 71 -2.94 13.39 28.45
C GLN A 71 -1.89 14.36 27.85
N SER A 72 -2.30 15.57 27.46
CA SER A 72 -2.24 16.81 28.27
C SER A 72 -3.04 17.92 27.61
#